data_AF-A0A966BVZ1-F1
#
_entry.id   AF-A0A966BVZ1-F1
#
_cell.length_a   1.000
_cell.length_b   1.000
_cell.length_c   1.000
_cell.angle_alpha   90.00
_cell.angle_beta   90.00
_cell.angle_gamma   90.00
#
_symmetry.space_group_name_H-M   'P 1'
#
loop_
_entity.id
_entity.type
_entity.pdbx_description
1 polymer ?
#
loop_
_entity_poly.entity_id
_entity_poly.type
_entity_poly.pdbx_seq_one_letter_code
_entity_poly.pdbx_strand_id
1 'polypeptide(L)'
;LGGGMYLDAAEADALNAALEQSLRLPFTVLDANGEAVGTGLVDGQNIELAPGRYMLRIDTAVPWRLEDIELAPGAEIEVKLD
;
A
#
# COMPACT_ATOMS: atom_id res chain seq x y z
N LEU A 1 -5.72 -17.60 43.43
CA LEU A 1 -6.69 -17.00 42.49
C LEU A 1 -5.92 -16.70 41.20
N GLY A 2 -5.93 -17.65 40.27
CA GLY A 2 -5.26 -17.50 38.97
C GLY A 2 -6.25 -16.91 37.97
N GLY A 3 -6.10 -15.62 37.67
CA GLY A 3 -6.89 -14.93 36.65
C GLY A 3 -6.19 -14.98 35.31
N GLY A 4 -6.31 -16.11 34.61
CA GLY A 4 -5.95 -16.18 33.19
C GLY A 4 -7.11 -15.61 32.38
N MET A 5 -6.90 -14.46 31.73
CA MET A 5 -7.81 -13.97 30.69
C MET A 5 -7.70 -14.95 29.52
N TYR A 6 -8.77 -15.69 29.27
CA TYR A 6 -8.96 -16.41 28.02
C TYR A 6 -9.25 -15.35 26.95
N LEU A 7 -8.26 -15.02 26.13
CA LEU A 7 -8.54 -14.35 24.86
C LEU A 7 -9.22 -15.39 23.98
N ASP A 8 -10.52 -15.22 23.76
CA ASP A 8 -11.27 -16.00 22.77
C ASP A 8 -10.64 -15.76 21.39
N ALA A 9 -10.38 -16.83 20.65
CA ALA A 9 -9.73 -16.77 19.33
C ALA A 9 -10.49 -15.85 18.33
N ALA A 10 -11.79 -15.65 18.54
CA ALA A 10 -12.62 -14.73 17.77
C ALA A 10 -12.27 -13.24 17.97
N GLU A 11 -11.73 -12.84 19.13
CA GLU A 11 -11.27 -11.47 19.38
C GLU A 11 -9.88 -11.22 18.77
N ALA A 12 -9.05 -12.26 18.64
CA ALA A 12 -7.74 -12.15 17.99
C ALA A 12 -7.87 -11.89 16.48
N ASP A 13 -8.81 -12.56 15.81
CA ASP A 13 -9.10 -12.31 14.39
C ASP A 13 -9.71 -10.92 14.16
N ALA A 14 -10.59 -10.46 15.05
CA ALA A 14 -11.15 -9.11 14.98
C ALA A 14 -10.11 -8.02 15.22
N LEU A 15 -9.13 -8.28 16.11
CA LEU A 15 -8.02 -7.36 16.36
C LEU A 15 -7.03 -7.32 15.18
N ASN A 16 -6.73 -8.46 14.57
CA ASN A 16 -5.92 -8.53 13.35
C ASN A 16 -6.60 -7.79 12.19
N ALA A 17 -7.89 -8.02 11.96
CA ALA A 17 -8.63 -7.31 10.91
C ALA A 17 -8.70 -5.79 11.15
N ALA A 18 -8.76 -5.34 12.41
CA ALA A 18 -8.72 -3.93 12.77
C ALA A 18 -7.31 -3.32 12.58
N LEU A 19 -6.25 -4.10 12.78
CA LEU A 19 -4.87 -3.69 12.51
C LEU A 19 -4.59 -3.63 11.00
N GLU A 20 -5.06 -4.60 10.23
CA GLU A 20 -4.97 -4.62 8.76
C GLU A 20 -5.72 -3.44 8.13
N GLN A 21 -6.93 -3.11 8.61
CA GLN A 21 -7.69 -1.94 8.15
C GLN A 21 -7.05 -0.60 8.55
N SER A 22 -6.17 -0.58 9.55
CA SER A 22 -5.52 0.64 10.05
C SER A 22 -4.24 1.00 9.29
N LEU A 23 -3.69 0.10 8.48
CA LEU A 23 -2.44 0.29 7.74
C LEU A 23 -2.68 0.69 6.28
N ARG A 24 -3.56 1.67 6.05
CA ARG A 24 -3.64 2.33 4.74
C ARG A 24 -2.39 3.18 4.54
N LEU A 25 -1.34 2.55 4.01
CA LEU A 25 -0.05 3.19 3.79
C LEU A 25 -0.18 4.18 2.62
N PRO A 26 0.17 5.46 2.81
CA PRO A 26 0.19 6.41 1.71
C PRO A 26 1.35 6.10 0.77
N PHE A 27 1.05 6.15 -0.52
CA PHE A 27 2.05 6.02 -1.57
C PHE A 27 2.03 7.25 -2.49
N THR A 28 3.17 7.51 -3.12
CA THR A 28 3.35 8.53 -4.13
C THR A 28 3.90 7.89 -5.40
N VAL A 29 3.32 8.22 -6.54
CA VAL A 29 3.83 7.86 -7.86
C VAL A 29 4.63 9.05 -8.39
N LEU A 30 5.86 8.77 -8.79
CA LEU A 30 6.78 9.73 -9.38
C LEU A 30 6.96 9.39 -10.86
N ASP A 31 7.04 10.40 -11.72
CA ASP A 31 7.38 10.22 -13.14
C ASP A 31 8.89 10.00 -13.35
N ALA A 32 9.31 9.89 -14.62
CA ALA A 32 10.71 9.74 -15.01
C ALA A 32 11.62 10.93 -14.60
N ASN A 33 11.05 12.10 -14.30
CA ASN A 33 11.79 13.27 -13.80
C ASN A 33 11.85 13.30 -12.27
N GLY A 34 11.18 12.37 -11.59
CA GLY A 34 11.04 12.33 -10.13
C GLY A 34 9.95 13.27 -9.61
N GLU A 35 9.06 13.77 -10.46
CA GLU A 35 7.95 14.63 -10.08
C GLU A 35 6.75 13.80 -9.62
N ALA A 36 6.10 14.21 -8.54
CA ALA A 36 4.90 13.53 -8.03
C ALA A 36 3.71 13.77 -8.96
N VAL A 37 3.31 12.72 -9.66
CA VAL A 37 2.19 12.73 -10.62
C VAL A 37 0.92 12.08 -10.07
N GLY A 38 1.01 11.42 -8.92
CA GLY A 38 -0.15 10.83 -8.25
C GLY A 38 0.15 10.42 -6.82
N THR A 39 -0.89 10.37 -5.99
CA THR A 39 -0.82 9.86 -4.61
C THR A 39 -2.04 9.02 -4.30
N GLY A 40 -1.87 8.01 -3.45
CA GLY A 40 -2.95 7.09 -3.08
C GLY A 40 -2.68 6.37 -1.78
N LEU A 41 -3.56 5.43 -1.47
CA LEU A 41 -3.44 4.54 -0.32
C LEU A 41 -3.33 3.10 -0.82
N VAL A 42 -2.45 2.30 -0.21
CA VAL A 42 -2.42 0.84 -0.43
C VAL A 42 -3.81 0.27 -0.11
N ASP A 43 -4.27 -0.66 -0.95
CA ASP A 43 -5.64 -1.20 -0.96
C ASP A 43 -6.75 -0.13 -1.08
N GLY A 44 -6.39 1.04 -1.61
CA GLY A 44 -7.28 2.15 -1.89
C GLY A 44 -7.87 2.11 -3.30
N GLN A 45 -8.29 3.28 -3.78
CA GLN A 45 -8.78 3.42 -5.16
C GLN A 45 -7.61 3.41 -6.16
N ASN A 46 -7.84 2.83 -7.33
CA ASN A 46 -6.92 2.94 -8.46
C ASN A 46 -6.72 4.41 -8.87
N ILE A 47 -5.51 4.71 -9.32
CA ILE A 47 -5.15 6.02 -9.87
C ILE A 47 -4.94 5.86 -11.36
N GLU A 48 -5.59 6.71 -12.16
CA GLU A 48 -5.36 6.76 -13.60
C GLU A 48 -4.13 7.63 -13.89
N LEU A 49 -3.19 7.07 -14.65
CA LEU A 49 -1.96 7.74 -15.07
C LEU A 49 -1.82 7.65 -16.58
N ALA A 50 -1.14 8.63 -17.17
CA ALA A 50 -0.79 8.56 -18.58
C ALA A 50 0.15 7.37 -18.84
N PRO A 51 0.25 6.87 -20.08
CA PRO A 51 1.24 5.86 -20.42
C PRO A 51 2.65 6.43 -20.26
N GLY A 52 3.56 5.68 -19.64
CA GLY A 52 4.90 6.17 -19.36
C GLY A 52 5.66 5.34 -18.34
N ARG A 53 6.81 5.87 -17.91
CA ARG A 53 7.65 5.27 -16.88
C ARG A 53 7.47 5.97 -15.55
N TYR A 54 7.30 5.16 -14.51
CA TYR A 54 6.98 5.61 -13.17
C TYR A 54 7.81 4.91 -12.11
N MET A 55 7.79 5.51 -10.92
CA MET A 55 8.40 4.99 -9.72
C MET A 55 7.41 5.14 -8.56
N LEU A 56 7.12 4.05 -7.85
CA LEU A 56 6.27 4.06 -6.67
C LEU A 56 7.12 4.26 -5.42
N ARG A 57 6.72 5.17 -4.54
CA ARG A 57 7.35 5.38 -3.23
C ARG A 57 6.31 5.27 -2.12
N ILE A 58 6.61 4.48 -1.10
CA ILE A 58 5.79 4.35 0.10
C ILE A 58 6.64 4.80 1.29
N ASP A 59 6.21 5.90 1.92
CA ASP A 59 6.94 6.54 3.00
C ASP A 59 6.56 5.87 4.34
N THR A 60 7.17 4.71 4.62
CA THR A 60 7.01 3.98 5.90
C THR A 60 8.28 4.07 6.76
N ALA A 61 8.28 3.43 7.95
CA ALA A 61 9.46 3.33 8.80
C ALA A 61 10.69 2.76 8.07
N VAL A 62 10.47 1.87 7.09
CA VAL A 62 11.47 1.46 6.11
C VAL A 62 10.96 1.92 4.74
N PRO A 63 11.61 2.88 4.07
CA PRO A 63 11.09 3.40 2.81
C PRO A 63 11.08 2.29 1.75
N TRP A 64 9.90 2.05 1.18
CA TRP A 64 9.72 1.08 0.10
C TRP A 64 9.64 1.81 -1.23
N ARG A 65 10.35 1.30 -2.23
CA ARG A 65 10.38 1.88 -3.58
C ARG A 65 10.35 0.78 -4.62
N LEU A 66 9.55 1.00 -5.65
CA LEU A 66 9.55 0.21 -6.86
C LEU A 66 9.89 1.13 -8.03
N GLU A 67 11.02 0.86 -8.65
CA GLU A 67 11.55 1.62 -9.78
C GLU A 67 11.13 0.98 -11.11
N ASP A 68 11.29 1.72 -12.20
CA ASP A 68 11.13 1.21 -13.57
C ASP A 68 9.77 0.57 -13.88
N ILE A 69 8.69 1.10 -13.29
CA ILE A 69 7.33 0.69 -13.63
C ILE A 69 6.98 1.26 -14.99
N GLU A 70 6.77 0.40 -15.99
CA GLU A 70 6.34 0.80 -17.33
C GLU A 70 4.83 0.57 -17.49
N LEU A 71 4.09 1.67 -17.65
CA LEU A 71 2.64 1.65 -17.83
C LEU A 71 2.29 1.83 -19.31
N ALA A 72 1.77 0.77 -19.93
CA ALA A 72 1.27 0.81 -21.30
C ALA A 72 -0.14 1.44 -21.39
N PRO A 73 -0.57 1.95 -22.56
CA PRO A 73 -1.90 2.52 -22.72
C PRO A 73 -3.03 1.54 -22.40
N GLY A 74 -3.91 1.91 -21.47
CA GLY A 74 -5.01 1.07 -21.01
C GLY A 74 -4.59 -0.14 -20.19
N ALA A 75 -3.32 -0.23 -19.79
CA ALA A 75 -2.85 -1.28 -18.90
C ALA A 75 -3.21 -0.96 -17.44
N GLU A 76 -3.38 -2.01 -16.65
CA GLU A 76 -3.54 -1.96 -15.22
C GLU A 76 -2.38 -2.74 -14.59
N ILE A 77 -1.75 -2.17 -13.57
CA ILE A 77 -0.63 -2.78 -12.86
C ILE A 77 -1.03 -2.89 -11.39
N GLU A 78 -1.11 -4.13 -10.90
CA GLU A 78 -1.27 -4.42 -9.48
C GLU A 78 0.10 -4.61 -8.85
N VAL A 79 0.38 -3.88 -7.77
CA VAL A 79 1.64 -3.97 -7.03
C VAL A 79 1.36 -4.54 -5.65
N LYS A 80 2.09 -5.61 -5.28
CA LYS A 80 2.00 -6.25 -3.98
C LYS A 80 3.22 -5.90 -3.13
N LEU A 81 2.99 -5.59 -1.86
CA LEU A 81 4.05 -5.45 -0.87
C LEU A 81 4.30 -6.85 -0.25
N ASP A 82 5.52 -7.37 -0.39
CA ASP A 82 5.99 -8.60 0.25
C ASP A 82 6.62 -8.35 1.64
#